data_AF-A0A447T6E1-F1
#
_entry.id   AF-A0A447T6E1-F1
#
_cell.length_a   1.000
_cell.length_b   1.000
_cell.length_c   1.000
_cell.angle_alpha   90.00
_cell.angle_beta   90.00
_cell.angle_gamma   90.00
#
_symmetry.space_group_name_H-M   'P 1'
#
loop_
_entity.id
_entity.type
_entity.pdbx_description
1 polymer ?
#
loop_
_entity_poly.entity_id
_entity_poly.type
_entity_poly.pdbx_seq_one_letter_code
_entity_poly.pdbx_strand_id
1 'polypeptide(L)'
;MKTWHIRLVTADGRLLNWQQALMRFAVAAMLFVGLPVISYLGWQRSYGDHPAAKWLALVWWLVPFLARYYDKDRRHLHDRLSGTRLELLPKPIRK
;
A
#
# COMPACT_ATOMS: atom_id res chain seq x y z
N MET A 1 3.83 2.41 -26.77
CA MET A 1 5.06 2.10 -26.00
C MET A 1 4.69 1.99 -24.52
N LYS A 2 4.48 0.78 -23.96
CA LYS A 2 4.38 0.61 -22.50
C LYS A 2 5.77 0.27 -21.97
N THR A 3 6.53 1.29 -21.59
CA THR A 3 7.94 1.17 -21.19
C THR A 3 8.16 0.15 -20.06
N TRP A 4 7.16 0.02 -19.18
CA TRP A 4 7.33 -0.71 -17.93
C TRP A 4 6.81 -2.15 -17.92
N HIS A 5 6.15 -2.64 -18.96
CA HIS A 5 5.59 -4.02 -19.02
C HIS A 5 4.90 -4.48 -17.72
N ILE A 6 4.36 -3.57 -16.91
CA ILE A 6 3.67 -3.91 -15.67
C ILE A 6 2.17 -3.80 -15.94
N ARG A 7 1.42 -4.80 -15.50
CA ARG A 7 -0.04 -4.80 -15.50
C ARG A 7 -0.54 -4.94 -14.08
N LEU A 8 -1.55 -4.16 -13.73
CA LEU A 8 -2.28 -4.32 -12.49
C LEU A 8 -3.45 -5.27 -12.75
N VAL A 9 -3.49 -6.37 -12.01
CA VAL A 9 -4.53 -7.40 -12.11
C VAL A 9 -5.09 -7.69 -10.73
N THR A 10 -6.25 -8.34 -10.66
CA THR A 10 -6.77 -8.84 -9.39
C THR A 10 -5.92 -10.01 -8.89
N ALA A 11 -6.08 -10.41 -7.62
CA ALA A 11 -5.44 -11.59 -7.07
C ALA A 11 -5.71 -12.85 -7.91
N ASP A 12 -6.92 -12.94 -8.48
CA ASP A 12 -7.37 -14.03 -9.38
C ASP A 12 -6.88 -13.89 -10.83
N GLY A 13 -6.09 -12.86 -11.15
CA GLY A 13 -5.58 -12.61 -12.50
C GLY A 13 -6.57 -11.97 -13.48
N ARG A 14 -7.73 -11.50 -13.00
CA ARG A 14 -8.71 -10.78 -13.83
C ARG A 14 -8.32 -9.31 -14.01
N LEU A 15 -8.93 -8.67 -15.00
CA LEU A 15 -8.83 -7.22 -15.17
C LEU A 15 -9.47 -6.51 -13.98
N LEU A 16 -8.89 -5.37 -13.63
CA LEU A 16 -9.30 -4.60 -12.46
C LEU A 16 -10.67 -3.94 -12.68
N ASN A 17 -11.57 -4.08 -11.72
CA ASN A 17 -12.80 -3.29 -11.68
C ASN A 17 -12.52 -1.90 -11.06
N TRP A 18 -13.34 -0.90 -11.40
CA TRP A 18 -13.16 0.46 -10.91
C TRP A 18 -13.39 0.59 -9.40
N GLN A 19 -14.31 -0.19 -8.83
CA GLN A 19 -14.46 -0.33 -7.38
C GLN A 19 -13.18 -0.87 -6.72
N GLN A 20 -12.51 -1.85 -7.31
CA GLN A 20 -11.27 -2.41 -6.76
C GLN A 20 -10.12 -1.41 -6.81
N ALA A 21 -10.03 -0.62 -7.88
CA ALA A 21 -9.07 0.47 -7.98
C ALA A 21 -9.30 1.52 -6.89
N LEU A 22 -10.56 1.89 -6.65
CA LEU A 22 -10.93 2.82 -5.58
C LEU A 22 -10.61 2.26 -4.19
N MET A 23 -10.92 0.98 -3.94
CA MET A 23 -10.55 0.31 -2.68
C MET A 23 -9.04 0.30 -2.47
N ARG A 24 -8.26 -0.02 -3.51
CA ARG A 24 -6.80 0.03 -3.46
C ARG A 24 -6.29 1.41 -3.07
N PHE A 25 -6.85 2.46 -3.67
CA PHE A 25 -6.50 3.83 -3.33
C PHE A 25 -6.92 4.21 -1.90
N ALA A 26 -8.15 3.88 -1.50
CA ALA A 26 -8.68 4.17 -0.17
C ALA A 26 -7.86 3.49 0.94
N VAL A 27 -7.51 2.21 0.74
CA VAL A 27 -6.66 1.47 1.66
C VAL A 27 -5.26 2.07 1.72
N ALA A 28 -4.65 2.39 0.58
CA ALA A 28 -3.34 3.04 0.57
C ALA A 28 -3.38 4.39 1.31
N ALA A 29 -4.38 5.23 1.04
CA ALA A 29 -4.57 6.50 1.72
C ALA A 29 -4.77 6.31 3.24
N MET A 30 -5.56 5.32 3.65
CA MET A 30 -5.77 5.02 5.07
C MET A 30 -4.49 4.56 5.76
N LEU A 31 -3.66 3.75 5.09
CA LEU A 31 -2.40 3.26 5.68
C LEU A 31 -1.31 4.35 5.75
N PHE A 32 -1.19 5.17 4.70
CA PHE A 32 -0.13 6.20 4.63
C PHE A 32 -0.51 7.53 5.25
N VAL A 33 -1.81 7.83 5.40
CA VAL A 33 -2.28 9.11 5.97
C VAL A 33 -3.14 8.85 7.20
N GLY A 34 -4.17 8.00 7.07
CA GLY A 34 -5.13 7.75 8.16
C GLY A 34 -4.47 7.26 9.45
N LEU A 35 -3.70 6.17 9.37
CA LEU A 35 -3.00 5.57 10.51
C LEU A 35 -1.99 6.52 11.17
N PRO A 36 -1.08 7.18 10.43
CA PRO A 36 -0.19 8.19 11.00
C PRO A 36 -0.93 9.35 11.66
N VAL A 37 -2.02 9.86 11.06
CA VAL A 37 -2.82 10.96 11.62
C VAL A 37 -3.53 10.52 12.90
N ILE A 38 -4.21 9.37 12.89
CA ILE A 38 -4.89 8.84 14.08
C ILE A 38 -3.88 8.59 15.20
N SER A 39 -2.72 8.00 14.87
CA SER A 39 -1.66 7.77 15.84
C SER A 39 -1.14 9.09 16.39
N TYR A 40 -0.85 10.08 15.55
CA TYR A 40 -0.37 11.39 15.99
C TYR A 40 -1.35 12.08 16.93
N LEU A 41 -2.64 12.13 16.57
CA LEU A 41 -3.69 12.72 17.41
C LEU A 41 -3.85 11.97 18.74
N GLY A 42 -3.74 10.64 18.73
CA GLY A 42 -3.76 9.82 19.94
C GLY A 42 -2.58 10.09 20.87
N TRP A 43 -1.36 10.11 20.33
CA TRP A 43 -0.15 10.41 21.11
C TRP A 43 -0.14 11.86 21.62
N GLN A 44 -0.58 12.82 20.80
CA GLN A 44 -0.69 14.22 21.20
C GLN A 44 -1.70 14.39 22.35
N ARG A 45 -2.82 13.66 22.33
CA ARG A 45 -3.80 13.66 23.42
C ARG A 45 -3.25 13.08 24.72
N SER A 46 -2.42 12.04 24.65
CA SER A 46 -1.89 11.35 25.83
C SER A 46 -0.63 12.00 26.42
N TYR A 47 0.26 12.55 25.58
CA TYR A 47 1.59 13.01 25.98
C TYR A 47 1.81 14.52 25.78
N GLY A 48 0.86 15.26 25.18
CA GLY A 48 1.04 16.68 24.86
C GLY A 48 1.93 16.91 23.63
N ASP A 49 2.48 18.13 23.49
CA ASP A 49 3.30 18.53 22.33
C ASP A 49 4.75 18.04 22.42
N HIS A 50 4.91 16.73 22.62
CA HIS A 50 6.23 16.10 22.60
C HIS A 50 6.65 15.75 21.17
N PRO A 51 7.91 16.03 20.77
CA PRO A 51 8.40 15.70 19.44
C PRO A 51 8.40 14.19 19.15
N ALA A 52 8.42 13.36 20.20
CA ALA A 52 8.30 11.90 20.10
C ALA A 52 7.01 11.44 19.40
N ALA A 53 5.89 12.16 19.58
CA ALA A 53 4.61 11.80 18.93
C ALA A 53 4.72 11.84 17.40
N LYS A 54 5.49 12.79 16.84
CA LYS A 54 5.75 12.90 15.39
C LYS A 54 6.57 11.72 14.90
N TRP A 55 7.63 11.35 15.63
CA TRP A 55 8.48 10.21 15.27
C TRP A 55 7.72 8.88 15.33
N LEU A 56 6.89 8.67 16.37
CA LEU A 56 6.05 7.48 16.49
C LEU A 56 5.01 7.39 15.37
N ALA A 57 4.43 8.52 14.95
CA ALA A 57 3.51 8.55 13.82
C ALA A 57 4.19 8.15 12.50
N LEU A 58 5.44 8.58 12.29
CA LEU A 58 6.21 8.24 11.07
C LEU A 58 6.59 6.76 10.99
N VAL A 59 6.74 6.06 12.11
CA VAL A 59 7.02 4.61 12.13
C VAL A 59 5.92 3.83 11.38
N TRP A 60 4.67 4.31 11.38
CA TRP A 60 3.58 3.67 10.66
C TRP A 60 3.80 3.60 9.15
N TRP A 61 4.61 4.49 8.56
CA TRP A 61 4.95 4.39 7.13
C TRP A 61 5.78 3.15 6.78
N LEU A 62 6.45 2.54 7.75
CA LEU A 62 7.20 1.30 7.52
C LEU A 62 6.27 0.08 7.44
N VAL A 63 5.11 0.10 8.09
CA VAL A 63 4.20 -1.05 8.20
C VAL A 63 3.74 -1.59 6.82
N PRO A 64 3.29 -0.77 5.86
CA PRO A 64 2.90 -1.25 4.53
C PRO A 64 4.02 -1.94 3.76
N PHE A 65 5.28 -1.54 3.99
CA PHE A 65 6.46 -2.14 3.37
C PHE A 65 6.89 -3.41 4.10
N LEU A 66 6.91 -3.39 5.43
CA LEU A 66 7.31 -4.55 6.23
C LEU A 66 6.36 -5.74 6.07
N ALA A 67 5.08 -5.47 5.83
CA ALA A 67 4.09 -6.49 5.50
C ALA A 67 4.45 -7.39 4.31
N ARG A 68 5.26 -6.88 3.38
CA ARG A 68 5.77 -7.64 2.24
C ARG A 68 6.56 -8.86 2.67
N TYR A 69 7.28 -8.79 3.79
CA TYR A 69 8.09 -9.91 4.29
C TYR A 69 7.26 -10.99 4.97
N TYR A 70 6.02 -10.68 5.37
CA TYR A 70 5.11 -11.63 5.98
C TYR A 70 4.21 -12.33 4.96
N ASP A 71 3.93 -11.70 3.80
CA ASP A 71 3.16 -12.31 2.73
C ASP A 71 4.03 -13.21 1.84
N LYS A 72 3.63 -14.47 1.65
CA LYS A 72 4.31 -15.45 0.76
C LYS A 72 4.42 -14.91 -0.67
N ASP A 73 3.43 -14.14 -1.10
CA ASP A 73 3.36 -13.56 -2.45
C ASP A 73 4.14 -12.24 -2.58
N ARG A 74 4.82 -11.79 -1.51
CA ARG A 74 5.57 -10.52 -1.45
C ARG A 74 4.75 -9.30 -1.93
N ARG A 75 3.45 -9.30 -1.65
CA ARG A 75 2.55 -8.16 -1.94
C ARG A 75 2.67 -7.11 -0.86
N HIS A 76 2.54 -5.85 -1.23
CA HIS A 76 2.40 -4.78 -0.24
C HIS A 76 1.05 -4.90 0.47
N LEU A 77 0.97 -4.36 1.69
CA LEU A 77 -0.23 -4.50 2.53
C LEU A 77 -1.48 -3.92 1.84
N HIS A 78 -1.34 -2.80 1.12
CA HIS A 78 -2.44 -2.19 0.38
C HIS A 78 -2.88 -3.01 -0.85
N ASP A 79 -1.94 -3.68 -1.52
CA ASP A 79 -2.24 -4.55 -2.67
C ASP A 79 -2.97 -5.81 -2.19
N ARG A 80 -2.51 -6.40 -1.08
CA ARG A 80 -3.14 -7.57 -0.46
C ARG A 80 -4.56 -7.27 0.01
N LEU A 81 -4.77 -6.17 0.74
CA LEU A 81 -6.09 -5.78 1.27
C LEU A 81 -7.09 -5.42 0.18
N SER A 82 -6.62 -4.92 -0.97
CA SER A 82 -7.48 -4.61 -2.11
C SER A 82 -7.67 -5.79 -3.07
N GLY A 83 -7.03 -6.93 -2.80
CA GLY A 83 -7.09 -8.10 -3.67
C GLY A 83 -6.48 -7.83 -5.05
N THR A 84 -5.41 -7.02 -5.10
CA THR A 84 -4.73 -6.64 -6.34
C THR A 84 -3.28 -7.12 -6.33
N ARG A 85 -2.70 -7.31 -7.53
CA ARG A 85 -1.28 -7.65 -7.70
C ARG A 85 -0.72 -6.97 -8.95
N LEU A 86 0.57 -6.65 -8.88
CA LEU A 86 1.33 -6.21 -10.03
C LEU A 86 1.93 -7.44 -10.72
N GLU A 87 1.63 -7.60 -12.00
CA GLU A 87 2.13 -8.68 -12.84
C GLU A 87 3.08 -8.10 -13.90
N LEU A 88 4.27 -8.68 -14.01
CA LEU A 88 5.23 -8.32 -15.05
C LEU A 88 4.86 -9.08 -16.34
N LEU A 89 4.49 -8.34 -17.37
CA LEU A 89 4.25 -8.86 -18.70
C LEU A 89 5.59 -9.25 -19.34
N PRO A 90 5.61 -10.33 -20.16
CA PRO A 90 6.80 -10.73 -20.88
C PRO A 90 7.27 -9.61 -21.83
N LYS A 91 8.59 -9.48 -21.98
CA LYS A 91 9.20 -8.52 -22.90
C LYS A 91 8.82 -8.90 -24.34
N PRO A 92 8.33 -7.96 -25.17
CA PRO A 92 7.97 -8.24 -26.54
C PRO A 92 9.22 -8.70 -27.30
N ILE A 93 9.09 -9.81 -28.02
CA ILE A 93 10.13 -10.31 -28.93
C ILE A 93 10.26 -9.29 -30.05
N ARG A 94 11.46 -8.72 -30.21
CA ARG A 94 11.76 -7.77 -31.28
C ARG A 94 11.73 -8.54 -32.60
N LYS A 95 10.74 -8.28 -33.45
CA LYS A 95 10.70 -8.78 -34.83
C LYS A 95 11.62 -7.94 -35.71
#